data_AF-A0A2P5HHT3-F1
#
_entry.id   AF-A0A2P5HHT3-F1
#
_cell.length_a   1.000
_cell.length_b   1.000
_cell.length_c   1.000
_cell.angle_alpha   90.00
_cell.angle_beta   90.00
_cell.angle_gamma   90.00
#
_symmetry.space_group_name_H-M   'P 1'
#
loop_
_entity.id
_entity.type
_entity.pdbx_description
1 polymer ?
#
loop_
_entity_poly.entity_id
_entity_poly.type
_entity_poly.pdbx_seq_one_letter_code
_entity_poly.pdbx_strand_id
1 'polypeptide(L)'
;MALRSFQAILLAFALLLSIGNPAYTLEIDQDETGNRWYFRLYADGFKEVDGFRDLVPIDSFIVNKKSKRLEVVGALNGRDPTVPRLKMREVMKECWILAGLAPSDLQEIVGWSAVNENIIEAIAKCRDGMHLEGTDSFIVSDTETAEDRKDCWDTLGTTIFSSSIKGAIKDFDIGKELVGINVVPTDTPGVDHVIYKFSAAHST
;
A
#
# COMPACT_ATOMS: atom_id res chain seq x y z
N MET A 1 -11.44 -14.48 45.76
CA MET A 1 -10.20 -14.58 44.96
C MET A 1 -10.61 -14.83 43.52
N ALA A 2 -10.03 -14.08 42.58
CA ALA A 2 -10.31 -13.96 41.14
C ALA A 2 -10.75 -15.25 40.42
N LEU A 3 -11.61 -15.21 39.39
CA LEU A 3 -11.27 -14.67 38.07
C LEU A 3 -12.56 -14.35 37.31
N ARG A 4 -12.87 -13.06 37.09
CA ARG A 4 -13.86 -12.67 36.08
C ARG A 4 -13.12 -12.61 34.75
N SER A 5 -13.27 -13.65 33.94
CA SER A 5 -12.87 -13.65 32.53
C SER A 5 -13.70 -12.60 31.79
N PHE A 6 -13.13 -11.42 31.56
CA PHE A 6 -13.63 -10.50 30.56
C PHE A 6 -13.34 -11.12 29.19
N GLN A 7 -14.32 -11.84 28.63
CA GLN A 7 -14.36 -12.05 27.19
C GLN A 7 -14.72 -10.70 26.57
N ALA A 8 -13.70 -9.97 26.11
CA ALA A 8 -13.91 -8.87 25.17
C ALA A 8 -14.46 -9.49 23.89
N ILE A 9 -15.75 -9.27 23.64
CA ILE A 9 -16.39 -9.61 22.37
C ILE A 9 -15.94 -8.53 21.40
N LEU A 10 -14.92 -8.83 20.59
CA LEU A 10 -14.54 -8.03 19.43
C LEU A 10 -15.75 -7.99 18.48
N LEU A 11 -16.52 -6.89 18.52
CA LEU A 11 -17.51 -6.60 17.48
C LEU A 11 -16.77 -6.06 16.26
N ALA A 12 -16.36 -6.96 15.37
CA ALA A 12 -16.02 -6.63 13.99
C ALA A 12 -17.32 -6.29 13.23
N PHE A 13 -17.44 -5.07 12.71
CA PHE A 13 -18.59 -4.65 11.91
C PHE A 13 -18.16 -4.62 10.44
N ALA A 14 -18.42 -5.72 9.73
CA ALA A 14 -18.10 -5.84 8.32
C ALA A 14 -19.17 -5.14 7.46
N LEU A 15 -18.79 -4.05 6.77
CA LEU A 15 -19.65 -3.35 5.81
C LEU A 15 -19.23 -3.73 4.38
N LEU A 16 -20.20 -4.04 3.51
CA LEU A 16 -19.97 -4.29 2.08
C LEU A 16 -20.47 -3.10 1.26
N LEU A 17 -19.57 -2.49 0.48
CA LEU A 17 -19.87 -1.35 -0.40
C LEU A 17 -19.42 -1.61 -1.83
N SER A 18 -20.09 -0.98 -2.80
CA SER A 18 -19.58 -0.88 -4.16
C SER A 18 -18.73 0.39 -4.30
N ILE A 19 -17.52 0.26 -4.87
CA ILE A 19 -16.64 1.40 -5.14
C ILE A 19 -16.68 1.72 -6.63
N GLY A 20 -17.50 2.71 -7.03
CA GLY A 20 -17.50 3.30 -8.38
C GLY A 20 -17.86 2.36 -9.56
N ASN A 21 -17.80 1.04 -9.36
CA ASN A 21 -18.12 -0.01 -10.32
C ASN A 21 -18.82 -1.17 -9.55
N PRO A 22 -20.04 -1.56 -9.97
CA PRO A 22 -20.83 -2.60 -9.29
C PRO A 22 -20.19 -3.99 -9.33
N ALA A 23 -19.24 -4.24 -10.23
CA ALA A 23 -18.50 -5.49 -10.30
C ALA A 23 -17.47 -5.66 -9.15
N TYR A 24 -17.37 -4.66 -8.27
CA TYR A 24 -16.44 -4.67 -7.15
C TYR A 24 -17.19 -4.57 -5.83
N THR A 25 -16.74 -5.35 -4.86
CA THR A 25 -17.23 -5.34 -3.50
C THR A 25 -16.07 -5.05 -2.56
N LEU A 26 -16.20 -3.99 -1.77
CA LEU A 26 -15.27 -3.64 -0.70
C LEU A 26 -15.83 -4.13 0.62
N GLU A 27 -15.10 -5.03 1.25
CA GLU A 27 -15.30 -5.42 2.64
C GLU A 27 -14.43 -4.53 3.53
N ILE A 28 -15.04 -4.00 4.58
CA ILE A 28 -14.41 -3.07 5.52
C ILE A 28 -14.48 -3.64 6.92
N ASP A 29 -13.36 -3.67 7.61
CA ASP A 29 -13.26 -4.05 9.02
C ASP A 29 -12.51 -2.99 9.81
N GLN A 30 -12.74 -2.87 11.12
CA GLN A 30 -12.04 -1.90 11.96
C GLN A 30 -11.68 -2.49 13.32
N ASP A 31 -10.58 -2.01 13.89
CA ASP A 31 -10.24 -2.33 15.28
C ASP A 31 -11.22 -1.67 16.26
N GLU A 32 -11.25 -2.14 17.52
CA GLU A 32 -12.13 -1.61 18.56
C GLU A 32 -11.93 -0.12 18.81
N THR A 33 -10.74 0.40 18.49
CA THR A 33 -10.41 1.81 18.68
C THR A 33 -10.85 2.71 17.52
N GLY A 34 -11.30 2.11 16.40
CA GLY A 34 -11.64 2.79 15.16
C GLY A 34 -10.45 3.50 14.50
N ASN A 35 -9.21 3.22 14.93
CA ASN A 35 -7.99 3.86 14.41
C ASN A 35 -7.34 3.06 13.29
N ARG A 36 -7.61 1.75 13.21
CA ARG A 36 -7.06 0.88 12.19
C ARG A 36 -8.20 0.27 11.40
N TRP A 37 -8.24 0.60 10.11
CA TRP A 37 -9.25 0.13 9.16
C TRP A 37 -8.60 -0.85 8.20
N TYR A 38 -9.25 -1.97 7.98
CA TYR A 38 -8.85 -3.02 7.06
C TYR A 38 -9.84 -3.03 5.89
N PHE A 39 -9.31 -3.08 4.68
CA PHE A 39 -10.09 -3.07 3.46
C PHE A 39 -9.71 -4.26 2.61
N ARG A 40 -10.69 -5.04 2.17
CA ARG A 40 -10.52 -6.16 1.24
C ARG A 40 -11.40 -5.92 0.04
N LEU A 41 -10.79 -5.74 -1.12
CA LEU A 41 -11.50 -5.52 -2.38
C LEU A 41 -11.64 -6.86 -3.11
N TYR A 42 -12.85 -7.19 -3.53
CA TYR A 42 -13.15 -8.34 -4.36
C TYR A 42 -13.73 -7.87 -5.69
N ALA A 43 -13.45 -8.61 -6.76
CA ALA A 43 -14.00 -8.37 -8.08
C ALA A 43 -14.82 -9.57 -8.54
N ASP A 44 -15.88 -9.33 -9.32
CA ASP A 44 -16.67 -10.39 -9.92
C ASP A 44 -15.85 -11.26 -10.87
N GLY A 45 -14.92 -10.65 -11.61
CA GLY A 45 -14.03 -11.34 -12.54
C GLY A 45 -12.91 -12.16 -11.90
N PHE A 46 -12.66 -12.02 -10.59
CA PHE A 46 -11.55 -12.67 -9.89
C PHE A 46 -12.07 -13.63 -8.82
N LYS A 47 -11.85 -14.93 -9.01
CA LYS A 47 -12.38 -16.01 -8.16
C LYS A 47 -11.29 -16.96 -7.65
N GLU A 48 -10.05 -16.47 -7.53
CA GLU A 48 -9.01 -17.25 -6.87
C GLU A 48 -9.39 -17.49 -5.40
N VAL A 49 -9.08 -18.69 -4.91
CA VAL A 49 -9.32 -19.09 -3.52
C VAL A 49 -8.01 -19.52 -2.88
N ASP A 50 -7.90 -19.31 -1.57
CA ASP A 50 -6.74 -19.74 -0.80
C ASP A 50 -6.80 -21.24 -0.43
N GLY A 51 -5.82 -21.70 0.36
CA GLY A 51 -5.77 -23.09 0.83
C GLY A 51 -6.93 -23.51 1.73
N PHE A 52 -7.72 -22.55 2.24
CA PHE A 52 -8.91 -22.77 3.05
C PHE A 52 -10.21 -22.66 2.24
N ARG A 53 -10.10 -22.38 0.93
CA ARG A 53 -11.20 -22.16 -0.03
C ARG A 53 -11.94 -20.84 0.15
N ASP A 54 -11.34 -19.89 0.85
CA ASP A 54 -11.87 -18.53 0.95
C ASP A 54 -11.44 -17.72 -0.27
N LEU A 55 -12.30 -16.81 -0.72
CA LEU A 55 -11.98 -15.93 -1.85
C LEU A 55 -10.79 -15.03 -1.47
N VAL A 56 -9.81 -14.98 -2.35
CA VAL A 56 -8.67 -14.07 -2.19
C VAL A 56 -9.10 -12.67 -2.65
N PRO A 57 -8.96 -11.63 -1.82
CA PRO A 57 -9.21 -10.27 -2.26
C PRO A 57 -8.20 -9.87 -3.35
N ILE A 58 -8.67 -9.14 -4.36
CA ILE A 58 -7.79 -8.63 -5.42
C ILE A 58 -6.84 -7.57 -4.88
N ASP A 59 -7.27 -6.72 -3.96
CA ASP A 59 -6.40 -5.77 -3.29
C ASP A 59 -6.78 -5.76 -1.80
N SER A 60 -5.79 -5.53 -0.94
CA SER A 60 -6.00 -5.40 0.50
C SER A 60 -5.21 -4.24 1.07
N PHE A 61 -5.87 -3.43 1.90
CA PHE A 61 -5.29 -2.22 2.47
C PHE A 61 -5.51 -2.12 3.96
N ILE A 62 -4.62 -1.41 4.64
CA ILE A 62 -4.78 -0.98 6.03
C ILE A 62 -4.61 0.53 6.09
N VAL A 63 -5.55 1.22 6.73
CA VAL A 63 -5.41 2.65 7.04
C VAL A 63 -5.26 2.83 8.54
N ASN A 64 -4.17 3.47 8.95
CA ASN A 64 -3.93 3.84 10.33
C ASN A 64 -4.13 5.35 10.51
N LYS A 65 -5.20 5.72 11.22
CA LYS A 65 -5.60 7.12 11.46
C LYS A 65 -4.67 7.87 12.42
N LYS A 66 -3.91 7.16 13.26
CA LYS A 66 -2.98 7.79 14.22
C LYS A 66 -1.67 8.16 13.53
N SER A 67 -1.06 7.20 12.82
CA SER A 67 0.17 7.45 12.07
C SER A 67 -0.06 8.12 10.72
N LYS A 68 -1.33 8.22 10.27
CA LYS A 68 -1.72 8.72 8.95
C LYS A 68 -0.99 7.96 7.83
N ARG A 69 -0.96 6.64 7.97
CA ARG A 69 -0.31 5.69 7.07
C ARG A 69 -1.36 4.89 6.31
N LEU A 70 -1.16 4.72 5.01
CA LEU A 70 -1.88 3.75 4.18
C LEU A 70 -0.92 2.60 3.83
N GLU A 71 -1.35 1.38 4.07
CA GLU A 71 -0.57 0.17 3.82
C GLU A 71 -1.27 -0.64 2.73
N VAL A 72 -0.53 -1.03 1.70
CA VAL A 72 -0.97 -1.99 0.68
C VAL A 72 -0.41 -3.35 1.08
N VAL A 73 -1.27 -4.25 1.53
CA VAL A 73 -0.87 -5.59 2.03
C VAL A 73 -1.10 -6.69 0.99
N GLY A 74 -1.91 -6.43 -0.03
CA GLY A 74 -2.09 -7.29 -1.19
C GLY A 74 -2.45 -6.46 -2.41
N ALA A 75 -1.85 -6.79 -3.55
CA ALA A 75 -2.08 -6.10 -4.83
C ALA A 75 -2.06 -7.10 -5.98
N LEU A 76 -3.23 -7.62 -6.32
CA LEU A 76 -3.49 -8.61 -7.38
C LEU A 76 -4.44 -8.06 -8.45
N ASN A 77 -4.91 -6.81 -8.34
CA ASN A 77 -5.79 -6.20 -9.35
C ASN A 77 -5.23 -6.22 -10.78
N GLY A 78 -3.91 -6.33 -10.98
CA GLY A 78 -3.30 -6.55 -12.29
C GLY A 78 -3.84 -7.79 -13.01
N ARG A 79 -4.34 -8.78 -12.27
CA ARG A 79 -4.90 -10.05 -12.75
C ARG A 79 -6.42 -10.03 -12.94
N ASP A 80 -7.09 -8.96 -12.54
CA ASP A 80 -8.54 -8.85 -12.65
C ASP A 80 -8.96 -8.58 -14.11
N PRO A 81 -9.81 -9.45 -14.72
CA PRO A 81 -10.26 -9.30 -16.11
C PRO A 81 -11.48 -8.36 -16.26
N THR A 82 -12.02 -7.81 -15.17
CA THR A 82 -13.21 -6.93 -15.18
C THR A 82 -13.00 -5.68 -16.04
N VAL A 83 -14.05 -5.24 -16.76
CA VAL A 83 -14.02 -4.04 -17.63
C VAL A 83 -15.18 -3.09 -17.32
N PRO A 84 -14.94 -1.80 -17.02
CA PRO A 84 -13.62 -1.19 -16.82
C PRO A 84 -12.99 -1.64 -15.50
N ARG A 85 -11.69 -1.94 -15.53
CA ARG A 85 -10.95 -2.36 -14.34
C ARG A 85 -10.73 -1.20 -13.38
N LEU A 86 -11.03 -1.39 -12.10
CA LEU A 86 -10.72 -0.43 -11.05
C LEU A 86 -9.21 -0.41 -10.80
N LYS A 87 -8.60 0.79 -10.84
CA LYS A 87 -7.16 0.96 -10.65
C LYS A 87 -6.84 1.07 -9.17
N MET A 88 -5.70 0.51 -8.74
CA MET A 88 -5.25 0.55 -7.33
C MET A 88 -5.31 1.97 -6.73
N ARG A 89 -4.97 3.00 -7.51
CA ARG A 89 -5.03 4.40 -7.06
C ARG A 89 -6.43 4.90 -6.71
N GLU A 90 -7.46 4.43 -7.43
CA GLU A 90 -8.86 4.75 -7.17
C GLU A 90 -9.31 4.07 -5.88
N VAL A 91 -8.89 2.81 -5.69
CA VAL A 91 -9.17 2.04 -4.46
C VAL A 91 -8.50 2.67 -3.25
N MET A 92 -7.21 3.03 -3.34
CA MET A 92 -6.49 3.69 -2.25
C MET A 92 -7.18 5.00 -1.83
N LYS A 93 -7.66 5.79 -2.80
CA LYS A 93 -8.41 7.02 -2.54
C LYS A 93 -9.68 6.77 -1.77
N GLU A 94 -10.48 5.81 -2.22
CA GLU A 94 -11.73 5.50 -1.56
C GLU A 94 -11.52 4.98 -0.14
N CYS A 95 -10.59 4.03 0.06
CA CYS A 95 -10.27 3.49 1.38
C CYS A 95 -9.82 4.59 2.37
N TRP A 96 -9.01 5.55 1.89
CA TRP A 96 -8.56 6.68 2.71
C TRP A 96 -9.72 7.60 3.14
N ILE A 97 -10.62 7.91 2.20
CA ILE A 97 -11.79 8.76 2.45
C ILE A 97 -12.78 8.05 3.37
N LEU A 98 -13.04 6.76 3.15
CA LEU A 98 -13.93 5.94 3.98
C LEU A 98 -13.43 5.82 5.42
N ALA A 99 -12.12 5.78 5.64
CA ALA A 99 -11.54 5.86 7.00
C ALA A 99 -11.73 7.24 7.68
N GLY A 100 -12.30 8.21 6.96
CA GLY A 100 -12.61 9.55 7.44
C GLY A 100 -11.39 10.47 7.50
N LEU A 101 -10.41 10.28 6.60
CA LEU A 101 -9.19 11.07 6.56
C LEU A 101 -9.21 12.03 5.36
N ALA A 102 -8.71 13.26 5.58
CA ALA A 102 -8.48 14.19 4.49
C ALA A 102 -7.27 13.73 3.68
N PRO A 103 -7.27 13.87 2.34
CA PRO A 103 -6.08 13.59 1.52
C PRO A 103 -4.78 14.21 2.05
N SER A 104 -4.84 15.46 2.51
CA SER A 104 -3.71 16.20 3.08
C SER A 104 -3.09 15.55 4.32
N ASP A 105 -3.80 14.66 5.00
CA ASP A 105 -3.30 14.01 6.20
C ASP A 105 -2.25 12.93 5.88
N LEU A 106 -2.25 12.36 4.67
CA LEU A 106 -1.44 11.19 4.31
C LEU A 106 0.05 11.46 4.48
N GLN A 107 0.73 10.74 5.37
CA GLN A 107 2.16 10.92 5.64
C GLN A 107 3.02 9.94 4.86
N GLU A 108 2.56 8.69 4.75
CA GLU A 108 3.31 7.64 4.07
C GLU A 108 2.39 6.56 3.50
N ILE A 109 2.86 5.93 2.42
CA ILE A 109 2.29 4.72 1.85
C ILE A 109 3.31 3.59 2.01
N VAL A 110 2.88 2.44 2.52
CA VAL A 110 3.74 1.26 2.68
C VAL A 110 3.24 0.14 1.77
N GLY A 111 4.08 -0.33 0.85
CA GLY A 111 3.89 -1.63 0.21
C GLY A 111 4.44 -2.71 1.12
N TRP A 112 3.57 -3.47 1.77
CA TRP A 112 3.96 -4.64 2.55
C TRP A 112 4.27 -5.80 1.61
N SER A 113 5.31 -6.54 1.96
CA SER A 113 5.81 -7.71 1.25
C SER A 113 5.69 -7.57 -0.28
N ALA A 114 6.46 -6.66 -0.85
CA ALA A 114 6.37 -6.31 -2.27
C ALA A 114 6.80 -7.50 -3.14
N VAL A 115 5.81 -8.29 -3.59
CA VAL A 115 6.01 -9.52 -4.38
C VAL A 115 5.96 -9.32 -5.89
N ASN A 116 5.81 -8.08 -6.37
CA ASN A 116 5.75 -7.80 -7.80
C ASN A 116 7.16 -7.84 -8.40
N GLU A 117 7.33 -8.57 -9.51
CA GLU A 117 8.64 -8.76 -10.15
C GLU A 117 9.33 -7.43 -10.49
N ASN A 118 8.60 -6.44 -11.00
CA ASN A 118 9.17 -5.15 -11.38
C ASN A 118 9.78 -4.37 -10.20
N ILE A 119 9.17 -4.43 -9.01
CA ILE A 119 9.73 -3.78 -7.82
C ILE A 119 10.88 -4.60 -7.22
N ILE A 120 10.80 -5.93 -7.24
CA ILE A 120 11.88 -6.82 -6.78
C ILE A 120 13.15 -6.60 -7.62
N GLU A 121 13.02 -6.62 -8.94
CA GLU A 121 14.14 -6.37 -9.87
C GLU A 121 14.74 -4.97 -9.68
N ALA A 122 13.89 -3.96 -9.48
CA ALA A 122 14.34 -2.60 -9.22
C ALA A 122 15.12 -2.49 -7.89
N ILE A 123 14.66 -3.17 -6.84
CA ILE A 123 15.36 -3.21 -5.54
C ILE A 123 16.70 -3.93 -5.66
N ALA A 124 16.75 -5.08 -6.35
CA ALA A 124 17.98 -5.81 -6.57
C ALA A 124 19.01 -4.95 -7.32
N LYS A 125 18.58 -4.30 -8.41
CA LYS A 125 19.42 -3.38 -9.19
C LYS A 125 19.94 -2.20 -8.35
N CYS A 126 19.11 -1.65 -7.47
CA CYS A 126 19.51 -0.61 -6.52
C CYS A 126 20.61 -1.10 -5.56
N ARG A 127 20.44 -2.28 -4.96
CA ARG A 127 21.43 -2.87 -4.06
C ARG A 127 22.76 -3.10 -4.77
N ASP A 128 22.72 -3.69 -5.96
CA ASP A 128 23.92 -3.93 -6.78
C ASP A 128 24.64 -2.62 -7.12
N GLY A 129 23.89 -1.59 -7.56
CA GLY A 129 24.42 -0.30 -7.94
C GLY A 129 25.06 0.48 -6.78
N MET A 130 24.51 0.34 -5.57
CA MET A 130 25.03 0.96 -4.35
C MET A 130 26.02 0.06 -3.58
N HIS A 131 26.38 -1.10 -4.12
CA HIS A 131 27.27 -2.08 -3.48
C HIS A 131 26.78 -2.55 -2.10
N LEU A 132 25.48 -2.79 -1.98
CA LEU A 132 24.83 -3.31 -0.78
C LEU A 132 24.58 -4.81 -0.89
N GLU A 133 24.52 -5.49 0.25
CA GLU A 133 24.14 -6.90 0.30
C GLU A 133 22.65 -7.07 -0.02
N GLY A 134 22.27 -8.27 -0.46
CA GLY A 134 20.90 -8.59 -0.93
C GLY A 134 19.78 -8.35 0.10
N THR A 135 20.12 -8.26 1.39
CA THR A 135 19.18 -8.01 2.50
C THR A 135 19.39 -6.67 3.17
N ASP A 136 20.28 -5.82 2.66
CA ASP A 136 20.52 -4.52 3.29
C ASP A 136 19.32 -3.60 3.10
N SER A 137 19.00 -2.86 4.16
CA SER A 137 18.03 -1.76 4.10
C SER A 137 18.69 -0.54 3.48
N PHE A 138 17.92 0.25 2.72
CA PHE A 138 18.41 1.51 2.19
C PHE A 138 17.27 2.51 2.02
N ILE A 139 17.66 3.78 1.97
CA ILE A 139 16.77 4.90 1.72
C ILE A 139 17.33 5.64 0.52
N VAL A 140 16.48 6.15 -0.37
CA VAL A 140 16.84 7.13 -1.41
C VAL A 140 15.82 8.27 -1.41
N SER A 141 16.24 9.48 -1.77
CA SER A 141 15.38 10.68 -1.82
C SER A 141 15.46 11.41 -3.17
N ASP A 142 14.60 12.41 -3.33
CA ASP A 142 14.62 13.35 -4.46
C ASP A 142 15.82 14.32 -4.42
N THR A 143 16.53 14.38 -3.29
CA THR A 143 17.70 15.23 -3.06
C THR A 143 19.04 14.50 -3.24
N GLU A 144 19.04 13.29 -3.79
CA GLU A 144 20.26 12.52 -3.95
C GLU A 144 21.25 13.21 -4.91
N THR A 145 22.52 13.24 -4.52
CA THR A 145 23.60 13.84 -5.32
C THR A 145 24.60 12.81 -5.84
N ALA A 146 24.73 11.67 -5.17
CA ALA A 146 25.59 10.57 -5.61
C ALA A 146 24.94 9.82 -6.78
N GLU A 147 25.73 9.46 -7.79
CA GLU A 147 25.24 8.89 -9.05
C GLU A 147 24.46 7.59 -8.86
N ASP A 148 25.03 6.65 -8.10
CA ASP A 148 24.43 5.37 -7.72
C ASP A 148 23.07 5.53 -7.03
N ARG A 149 22.96 6.51 -6.11
CA ARG A 149 21.74 6.79 -5.36
C ARG A 149 20.68 7.48 -6.20
N LYS A 150 21.09 8.37 -7.12
CA LYS A 150 20.19 9.00 -8.10
C LYS A 150 19.63 7.96 -9.08
N ASP A 151 20.48 7.08 -9.60
CA ASP A 151 20.06 5.99 -10.47
C ASP A 151 19.07 5.05 -9.77
N CYS A 152 19.29 4.77 -8.49
CA CYS A 152 18.35 4.01 -7.69
C CYS A 152 17.01 4.75 -7.49
N TRP A 153 17.04 6.05 -7.16
CA TRP A 153 15.84 6.88 -7.06
C TRP A 153 15.00 6.85 -8.34
N ASP A 154 15.64 7.03 -9.49
CA ASP A 154 14.97 7.00 -10.80
C ASP A 154 14.43 5.60 -11.14
N THR A 155 15.22 4.56 -10.85
CA THR A 155 14.84 3.16 -11.05
C THR A 155 13.60 2.80 -10.22
N LEU A 156 13.60 3.09 -8.92
CA LEU A 156 12.44 2.81 -8.07
C LEU A 156 11.25 3.68 -8.45
N GLY A 157 11.48 4.96 -8.71
CA GLY A 157 10.45 5.94 -9.03
C GLY A 157 9.67 5.68 -10.31
N THR A 158 10.15 4.78 -11.18
CA THR A 158 9.51 4.36 -12.44
C THR A 158 8.79 3.01 -12.36
N THR A 159 8.86 2.32 -11.21
CA THR A 159 8.13 1.08 -11.02
C THR A 159 6.61 1.26 -11.15
N ILE A 160 5.89 0.19 -11.49
CA ILE A 160 4.42 0.21 -11.62
C ILE A 160 3.76 0.65 -10.31
N PHE A 161 4.30 0.16 -9.18
CA PHE A 161 3.81 0.49 -7.85
C PHE A 161 4.06 1.97 -7.53
N SER A 162 5.28 2.48 -7.75
CA SER A 162 5.60 3.90 -7.58
C SER A 162 4.76 4.82 -8.46
N SER A 163 4.54 4.43 -9.72
CA SER A 163 3.71 5.18 -10.67
C SER A 163 2.26 5.25 -10.21
N SER A 164 1.74 4.16 -9.63
CA SER A 164 0.39 4.11 -9.06
C SER A 164 0.27 5.01 -7.83
N ILE A 165 1.30 5.05 -6.98
CA ILE A 165 1.37 5.93 -5.80
C ILE A 165 1.44 7.40 -6.23
N LYS A 166 2.34 7.77 -7.13
CA LYS A 166 2.44 9.16 -7.66
C LYS A 166 1.13 9.58 -8.31
N GLY A 167 0.51 8.69 -9.08
CA GLY A 167 -0.82 8.91 -9.66
C GLY A 167 -1.90 9.10 -8.60
N ALA A 168 -1.87 8.31 -7.52
CA ALA A 168 -2.78 8.47 -6.39
C ALA A 168 -2.61 9.85 -5.73
N ILE A 169 -1.39 10.26 -5.38
CA ILE A 169 -1.14 11.58 -4.78
C ILE A 169 -1.70 12.71 -5.65
N LYS A 170 -1.48 12.64 -6.97
CA LYS A 170 -2.04 13.60 -7.94
C LYS A 170 -3.57 13.54 -7.98
N ASP A 171 -4.16 12.35 -8.05
CA ASP A 171 -5.62 12.16 -8.14
C ASP A 171 -6.33 12.53 -6.83
N PHE A 172 -5.64 12.43 -5.70
CA PHE A 172 -6.13 12.90 -4.41
C PHE A 172 -6.05 14.44 -4.28
N ASP A 173 -5.46 15.16 -5.24
CA ASP A 173 -5.14 16.59 -5.19
C ASP A 173 -4.39 16.96 -3.90
N ILE A 174 -3.51 16.05 -3.47
CA ILE A 174 -2.66 16.30 -2.32
C ILE A 174 -1.52 17.16 -2.86
N GLY A 175 -1.43 18.40 -2.40
CA GLY A 175 -0.26 19.28 -2.64
C GLY A 175 0.99 18.75 -1.94
N LYS A 176 1.34 17.49 -2.18
CA LYS A 176 2.51 16.78 -1.68
C LYS A 176 3.24 16.09 -2.82
N GLU A 177 4.53 15.91 -2.62
CA GLU A 177 5.41 15.24 -3.55
C GLU A 177 6.12 14.07 -2.85
N LEU A 178 6.46 13.05 -3.63
CA LEU A 178 7.25 11.93 -3.14
C LEU A 178 8.69 12.41 -2.92
N VAL A 179 9.16 12.35 -1.68
CA VAL A 179 10.50 12.84 -1.29
C VAL A 179 11.43 11.72 -0.82
N GLY A 180 10.91 10.50 -0.64
CA GLY A 180 11.74 9.42 -0.15
C GLY A 180 11.12 8.04 -0.35
N ILE A 181 11.98 7.07 -0.64
CA ILE A 181 11.65 5.65 -0.70
C ILE A 181 12.60 4.92 0.24
N ASN A 182 12.04 4.21 1.22
CA ASN A 182 12.79 3.37 2.15
C ASN A 182 12.47 1.90 1.90
N VAL A 183 13.50 1.09 1.70
CA VAL A 183 13.41 -0.35 1.47
C VAL A 183 13.96 -1.07 2.68
N VAL A 184 13.13 -1.96 3.24
CA VAL A 184 13.46 -2.73 4.45
C VAL A 184 13.15 -4.21 4.18
N PRO A 185 14.09 -5.13 4.41
CA PRO A 185 13.87 -6.55 4.22
C PRO A 185 12.79 -7.08 5.17
N THR A 186 12.10 -8.12 4.72
CA THR A 186 11.18 -8.90 5.57
C THR A 186 11.88 -10.15 6.10
N ASP A 187 11.21 -10.89 6.97
CA ASP A 187 11.65 -12.23 7.38
C ASP A 187 11.61 -13.27 6.24
N THR A 188 10.94 -12.94 5.12
CA THR A 188 10.90 -13.78 3.93
C THR A 188 12.05 -13.41 2.98
N PRO A 189 12.94 -14.34 2.62
CA PRO A 189 14.05 -14.07 1.71
C PRO A 189 13.59 -13.51 0.37
N GLY A 190 14.25 -12.45 -0.10
CA GLY A 190 13.95 -11.82 -1.39
C GLY A 190 12.66 -11.00 -1.42
N VAL A 191 12.06 -10.72 -0.25
CA VAL A 191 10.86 -9.91 -0.11
C VAL A 191 11.15 -8.73 0.80
N ASP A 192 10.72 -7.55 0.37
CA ASP A 192 10.96 -6.28 1.05
C ASP A 192 9.66 -5.52 1.32
N HIS A 193 9.68 -4.68 2.35
CA HIS A 193 8.75 -3.57 2.52
C HIS A 193 9.28 -2.35 1.79
N VAL A 194 8.39 -1.62 1.12
CA VAL A 194 8.73 -0.37 0.44
C VAL A 194 7.87 0.76 0.99
N ILE A 195 8.52 1.74 1.61
CA ILE A 195 7.88 2.84 2.33
C ILE A 195 8.09 4.14 1.54
N TYR A 196 7.00 4.73 1.09
CA TYR A 196 6.95 5.96 0.32
C TYR A 196 6.60 7.13 1.24
N LYS A 197 7.46 8.14 1.30
CA LYS A 197 7.30 9.32 2.15
C LYS A 197 6.99 10.55 1.32
N PHE A 198 6.09 11.38 1.83
CA PHE A 198 5.63 12.59 1.15
C PHE A 198 5.92 13.84 1.96
N SER A 199 6.21 14.94 1.27
CA SER A 199 6.31 16.28 1.88
C SER A 199 5.41 17.25 1.13
N ALA A 200 5.07 18.40 1.72
CA ALA A 200 4.32 19.43 1.02
C ALA A 200 5.09 19.88 -0.23
N ALA A 201 4.40 19.97 -1.36
CA ALA A 201 4.97 20.46 -2.60
C ALA A 201 5.56 21.84 -2.33
N HIS A 202 6.80 22.07 -2.77
CA HIS A 202 7.38 23.40 -2.65
C HIS A 202 6.60 24.33 -3.58
N SER A 203 5.90 25.29 -2.99
CA SER A 203 5.29 26.39 -3.73
C SER A 203 6.40 27.09 -4.52
N THR A 204 6.42 26.85 -5.83
CA THR A 204 7.31 27.54 -6.76
C THR A 204 6.77 28.91 -7.10
#